data_AF-A0A934WTH4-F1
#
_entry.id   AF-A0A934WTH4-F1
#
_cell.length_a   1.000
_cell.length_b   1.000
_cell.length_c   1.000
_cell.angle_alpha   90.00
_cell.angle_beta   90.00
_cell.angle_gamma   90.00
#
_symmetry.space_group_name_H-M   'P 1'
#
loop_
_entity.id
_entity.type
_entity.pdbx_description
1 polymer ?
#
loop_
_entity_poly.entity_id
_entity_poly.type
_entity_poly.pdbx_seq_one_letter_code
_entity_poly.pdbx_strand_id
1 'polypeptide(L)' 'MTKLKPCPFCGGKAEFCKTTVPNTITIGTFVQCINCGVRTRYVIDLGDKYTIKNWNRRTNNEPTD' A
#
# COMPACT_ATOMS: atom_id res chain seq x y z
N MET A 1 15.00 0.05 -2.66
CA MET A 1 13.52 0.10 -2.47
C MET A 1 13.22 0.06 -0.98
N THR A 2 12.32 0.91 -0.48
CA THR A 2 11.93 0.92 0.94
C THR A 2 11.10 -0.34 1.26
N LYS A 3 11.44 -1.04 2.35
CA LYS A 3 10.73 -2.26 2.77
C LYS A 3 9.30 -1.94 3.23
N LEU A 4 8.34 -2.76 2.82
CA LEU A 4 6.97 -2.68 3.33
C LEU A 4 6.88 -3.25 4.75
N LYS A 5 6.19 -2.53 5.64
CA LYS A 5 5.81 -3.03 6.96
C LYS A 5 4.62 -4.01 6.84
N PRO A 6 4.45 -4.92 7.83
CA PRO A 6 3.30 -5.83 7.86
C PRO A 6 1.96 -5.11 7.86
N CYS A 7 0.88 -5.85 7.61
CA CYS A 7 -0.47 -5.30 7.68
C CYS A 7 -0.77 -4.79 9.09
N PRO A 8 -1.18 -3.51 9.25
CA PRO A 8 -1.50 -2.94 10.56
C PRO A 8 -2.78 -3.52 11.19
N PHE A 9 -3.60 -4.24 10.41
CA PHE A 9 -4.88 -4.78 10.88
C PHE A 9 -4.81 -6.25 11.29
N CYS A 10 -3.99 -7.06 10.59
CA CYS A 10 -3.91 -8.50 10.84
C CYS A 10 -2.49 -9.04 11.02
N GLY A 11 -1.46 -8.19 10.96
CA GLY A 11 -0.05 -8.60 11.01
C GLY A 11 0.45 -9.35 9.76
N GLY A 12 -0.42 -9.63 8.79
CA GLY A 12 -0.09 -10.39 7.58
C GLY A 12 0.86 -9.67 6.61
N LYS A 13 1.30 -10.39 5.56
CA LYS A 13 2.24 -9.86 4.57
C LYS A 13 1.55 -8.81 3.70
N ALA A 14 2.29 -7.75 3.39
CA ALA A 14 1.88 -6.70 2.47
C ALA A 14 2.75 -6.75 1.21
N GLU A 15 2.13 -6.51 0.06
CA GLU A 15 2.79 -6.51 -1.25
C GLU A 15 2.50 -5.21 -1.99
N PHE A 16 3.51 -4.76 -2.74
CA PHE A 16 3.41 -3.59 -3.59
C PHE A 16 2.94 -4.03 -4.97
N CYS A 17 1.88 -3.39 -5.47
CA CYS A 17 1.24 -3.75 -6.73
C CYS A 17 1.26 -2.55 -7.69
N LYS A 18 1.51 -2.82 -8.97
CA LYS A 18 1.32 -1.89 -10.08
C LYS A 18 0.25 -2.46 -11.00
N THR A 19 -0.65 -1.61 -11.47
CA THR A 19 -1.68 -2.02 -12.42
C THR A 19 -1.95 -0.89 -13.40
N THR A 20 -2.32 -1.23 -14.63
CA THR A 20 -2.79 -0.26 -15.61
C THR A 20 -4.20 0.16 -15.22
N VAL A 21 -4.44 1.47 -15.16
CA VAL A 21 -5.78 2.00 -14.88
C VAL A 21 -6.66 1.70 -16.10
N PRO A 22 -7.87 1.13 -15.92
CA PRO A 22 -8.75 0.83 -17.04
C PRO A 22 -9.03 2.05 -17.90
N ASN A 23 -8.99 1.87 -19.23
CA ASN A 23 -9.22 2.93 -20.22
C ASN A 23 -8.19 4.08 -20.21
N THR A 24 -7.02 3.89 -19.59
CA THR A 24 -5.91 4.84 -19.68
C THR A 24 -4.58 4.13 -19.94
N ILE A 25 -3.57 4.88 -20.38
CA ILE A 25 -2.17 4.40 -20.48
C ILE A 25 -1.39 4.54 -19.17
N THR A 26 -2.09 4.87 -18.08
CA THR A 26 -1.47 5.29 -16.83
C THR A 26 -1.31 4.11 -15.87
N ILE A 27 -0.16 4.06 -15.19
CA ILE A 27 0.14 3.03 -14.19
C ILE A 27 -0.28 3.54 -12.81
N GLY A 28 -1.26 2.87 -12.21
CA GLY A 28 -1.63 3.03 -10.82
C GLY A 28 -0.79 2.12 -9.91
N THR A 29 -0.43 2.62 -8.75
CA THR A 29 0.29 1.85 -7.71
C THR A 29 -0.55 1.76 -6.44
N PHE A 30 -0.47 0.64 -5.74
CA PHE A 30 -1.10 0.45 -4.44
C PHE A 30 -0.33 -0.59 -3.63
N VAL A 31 -0.57 -0.64 -2.32
CA VAL A 31 -0.12 -1.74 -1.45
C VAL A 31 -1.33 -2.50 -0.96
N GLN A 32 -1.25 -3.83 -0.94
CA GLN A 32 -2.31 -4.71 -0.47
C GLN A 32 -1.76 -5.76 0.49
N CYS A 33 -2.52 -6.05 1.55
CA CYS A 33 -2.30 -7.22 2.36
C CYS A 33 -2.85 -8.46 1.64
N ILE A 34 -2.01 -9.47 1.42
CA ILE A 34 -2.42 -10.71 0.76
C ILE A 34 -3.24 -11.64 1.67
N ASN A 35 -3.21 -11.40 2.99
CA ASN A 35 -3.96 -12.20 3.96
C ASN A 35 -5.40 -11.70 4.16
N CYS A 36 -5.59 -10.39 4.38
CA CYS A 36 -6.91 -9.81 4.69
C CYS A 36 -7.49 -8.92 3.58
N GLY A 37 -6.77 -8.73 2.47
CA GLY A 37 -7.22 -7.95 1.32
C GLY A 37 -7.20 -6.42 1.51
N VAL A 38 -6.98 -5.91 2.72
CA VAL A 38 -6.89 -4.46 3.00
C VAL A 38 -5.81 -3.83 2.11
N ARG A 39 -6.15 -2.72 1.46
CA ARG A 39 -5.27 -2.02 0.52
C ARG A 39 -5.23 -0.51 0.71
N THR A 40 -4.24 0.15 0.12
CA THR A 40 -4.28 1.60 -0.09
C THR A 40 -5.18 1.95 -1.26
N ARG A 41 -5.54 3.23 -1.37
CA ARG A 41 -6.11 3.76 -2.62
C ARG A 41 -5.07 3.61 -3.74
N TYR A 42 -5.54 3.50 -4.97
CA TYR A 42 -4.70 3.66 -6.15
C TYR A 42 -4.08 5.05 -6.18
N VAL A 43 -2.78 5.08 -6.43
CA VAL A 43 -2.02 6.30 -6.61
C VAL A 43 -1.45 6.32 -8.01
N ILE A 44 -1.77 7.39 -8.72
CA ILE A 44 -1.31 7.68 -10.07
C ILE A 44 -0.24 8.79 -9.96
N ASP A 45 0.85 8.68 -10.71
CA ASP A 45 1.90 9.69 -10.90
C ASP A 45 2.72 10.14 -9.66
N LEU A 46 2.39 9.72 -8.43
CA LEU A 46 3.19 10.05 -7.23
C LEU A 46 4.35 9.06 -6.96
N GLY A 47 4.40 7.96 -7.71
CA GLY A 47 5.48 6.98 -7.69
C GLY A 47 5.52 6.03 -6.48
N ASP A 48 6.34 4.98 -6.60
CA ASP A 48 6.41 3.85 -5.68
C ASP A 48 6.70 4.26 -4.22
N LYS A 49 7.60 5.23 -4.02
CA LYS A 49 8.01 5.69 -2.69
C LYS A 49 6.85 6.30 -1.91
N TYR A 50 5.98 7.05 -2.56
CA TYR A 50 4.83 7.68 -1.93
C TYR A 50 3.83 6.63 -1.43
N THR A 51 3.52 5.65 -2.28
CA THR A 51 2.60 4.55 -1.96
C THR A 51 3.12 3.69 -0.80
N ILE A 52 4.42 3.37 -0.79
CA ILE A 52 5.07 2.65 0.32
C ILE A 52 5.04 3.48 1.62
N LYS A 53 5.35 4.78 1.55
CA LYS A 53 5.31 5.67 2.72
C LYS A 53 3.91 5.75 3.32
N ASN A 54 2.88 5.85 2.49
CA ASN A 54 1.49 5.89 2.95
C ASN A 54 1.05 4.59 3.62
N TRP A 55 1.47 3.43 3.11
CA TRP A 55 1.22 2.16 3.78
C TRP A 55 1.93 2.10 5.14
N ASN A 56 3.24 2.37 5.17
CA ASN A 56 4.08 2.27 6.36
C ASN A 56 3.72 3.27 7.47
N ARG A 57 2.95 4.33 7.17
CA ARG A 57 2.38 5.24 8.17
C ARG A 57 1.29 4.59 9.01
N ARG A 58 0.53 3.64 8.45
CA ARG A 58 -0.62 3.00 9.12
C ARG A 58 -0.24 2.07 10.26
N THR A 59 0.98 1.55 10.25
CA THR A 59 1.51 0.65 11.29
C THR A 59 2.12 1.39 12.48
N ASN A 60 2.13 2.73 12.44
CA ASN A 60 2.67 3.58 13.51
C ASN A 60 1.56 4.15 14.41
N ASN A 61 0.35 3.62 14.35
CA ASN A 61 -0.64 3.92 15.36
C ASN A 61 -0.28 3.09 16.59
N GLU A 62 0.38 3.73 17.55
CA GLU A 62 0.32 3.30 18.95
C GLU A 62 -1.17 3.07 19.29
N PRO A 63 -1.52 2.01 20.04
CA PRO A 63 -2.89 1.87 20.52
C PRO A 63 -3.20 3.14 21.32
N THR A 64 -4.17 3.93 20.86
CA THR A 64 -4.84 4.87 21.74
C THR A 64 -5.66 4.02 22.70
N ASP A 65 -5.14 3.92 23.92
CA ASP A 65 -5.83 3.50 25.15
C ASP A 65 -7.15 4.28 25.31
#